data_AF-A0A4D5RJL9-F1
#
_entry.id   AF-A0A4D5RJL9-F1
#
_cell.length_a   1.000
_cell.length_b   1.000
_cell.length_c   1.000
_cell.angle_alpha   90.00
_cell.angle_beta   90.00
_cell.angle_gamma   90.00
#
_symmetry.space_group_name_H-M   'P 1'
#
loop_
_entity.id
_entity.type
_entity.pdbx_description
1 polymer ?
#
loop_
_entity_poly.entity_id
_entity_poly.type
_entity_poly.pdbx_seq_one_letter_code
_entity_poly.pdbx_strand_id
1 'polypeptide(L)'
;MHRVFAVFIWCSVWERTSRTNLFRSLKAGGLGLSHLFVRQLVSRFIFLRDQKDPFLRTIIQVRLSRAIPSFVVSSSEDYSVCVRGFLKEVVGAYCFLVTRFSLEYLSEVSRKRLTTDLIDVLFPIPMYRFLYSAGPGQDVLKRVKRMLVPPNVKTFFFKLHSQTLPVKAWLVEKGLPVAWSDNCILCKKQETVEHVFLDCWDAVFFWDVLQRTLKKDLPLTPHGIRYLAVEDENGVPFDMLLLLGLHSIWRCRMAVRHADVDVRPVYKYYVEHMCFLKEMFKPLQPPPEWLPLLDGLSALKDF
;
A
#
# COMPACT_ATOMS: atom_id res chain seq x y z
N MET A 1 -8.46 -4.34 -3.20
CA MET A 1 -7.71 -3.41 -4.07
C MET A 1 -8.61 -2.21 -4.29
N HIS A 2 -8.29 -1.02 -3.77
CA HIS A 2 -9.08 0.18 -4.13
C HIS A 2 -8.86 0.39 -5.63
N ARG A 3 -9.93 0.27 -6.43
CA ARG A 3 -9.93 0.48 -7.89
C ARG A 3 -9.27 1.80 -8.31
N VAL A 4 -9.25 2.77 -7.39
CA VAL A 4 -8.54 4.04 -7.50
C VAL A 4 -7.07 3.86 -7.90
N PHE A 5 -6.37 2.82 -7.42
CA PHE A 5 -4.96 2.61 -7.75
C PHE A 5 -4.73 2.16 -9.19
N ALA A 6 -5.68 1.47 -9.82
CA ALA A 6 -5.51 0.98 -11.19
C ALA A 6 -5.62 2.10 -12.23
N VAL A 7 -6.32 3.19 -11.95
CA VAL A 7 -6.55 4.26 -12.95
C VAL A 7 -5.38 5.25 -13.01
N PHE A 8 -4.76 5.59 -11.87
CA PHE A 8 -3.62 6.53 -11.84
C PHE A 8 -2.29 5.91 -12.32
N ILE A 9 -2.19 4.57 -12.38
CA ILE A 9 -0.98 3.84 -12.78
C ILE A 9 -0.84 3.74 -14.31
N TRP A 10 -1.93 3.88 -15.08
CA TRP A 10 -1.93 3.47 -16.50
C TRP A 10 -2.05 4.62 -17.52
N CYS A 11 -2.42 5.84 -17.09
CA CYS A 11 -2.64 6.98 -18.01
C CYS A 11 -1.74 8.21 -17.77
N SER A 12 -0.66 8.09 -16.99
CA SER A 12 0.28 9.20 -16.73
C SER A 12 1.44 9.21 -17.73
N VAL A 13 1.81 10.40 -18.23
CA VAL A 13 3.00 10.67 -19.08
C VAL A 13 4.32 10.75 -18.28
N TRP A 14 4.26 10.80 -16.96
CA TRP A 14 5.45 10.69 -16.10
C TRP A 14 5.89 9.24 -15.89
N GLU A 15 7.19 9.07 -15.65
CA GLU A 15 7.92 7.83 -15.42
C GLU A 15 7.01 6.68 -14.98
N ARG A 16 6.85 5.69 -15.87
CA ARG A 16 6.06 4.48 -15.60
C ARG A 16 6.55 3.92 -14.27
N THR A 17 5.69 3.94 -13.25
CA THR A 17 5.99 3.34 -11.94
C THR A 17 6.58 1.97 -12.23
N SER A 18 7.86 1.75 -11.90
CA SER A 18 8.55 0.56 -12.39
C SER A 18 7.79 -0.66 -11.88
N ARG A 19 7.19 -1.41 -12.83
CA ARG A 19 6.21 -2.47 -12.60
C ARG A 19 6.69 -3.54 -11.62
N THR A 20 7.98 -3.56 -11.36
CA THR A 20 8.66 -4.67 -10.75
C THR A 20 8.29 -4.80 -9.27
N ASN A 21 7.94 -3.75 -8.54
CA ASN A 21 7.98 -3.82 -7.06
C ASN A 21 6.60 -3.80 -6.36
N LEU A 22 5.51 -3.75 -7.12
CA LEU A 22 4.14 -3.73 -6.61
C LEU A 22 3.73 -5.07 -5.96
N PHE A 23 4.42 -6.15 -6.32
CA PHE A 23 4.06 -7.52 -5.96
C PHE A 23 4.62 -7.96 -4.60
N ARG A 24 5.65 -7.28 -4.09
CA ARG A 24 6.21 -7.60 -2.77
C ARG A 24 5.16 -7.49 -1.68
N SER A 25 5.30 -8.32 -0.65
CA SER A 25 4.39 -8.30 0.49
C SER A 25 4.42 -6.94 1.19
N LEU A 26 3.33 -6.62 1.89
CA LEU A 26 3.25 -5.37 2.65
C LEU A 26 4.24 -5.35 3.82
N LYS A 27 4.51 -6.53 4.41
CA LYS A 27 5.57 -6.70 5.41
C LYS A 27 6.96 -6.41 4.83
N ALA A 28 7.17 -6.65 3.54
CA ALA A 28 8.38 -6.32 2.81
C ALA A 28 8.32 -4.93 2.14
N GLY A 29 7.26 -4.15 2.38
CA GLY A 29 7.13 -2.78 1.86
C GLY A 29 6.58 -2.64 0.44
N GLY A 30 6.13 -3.73 -0.19
CA GLY A 30 5.37 -3.68 -1.45
C GLY A 30 3.87 -3.46 -1.22
N LEU A 31 3.06 -3.53 -2.27
CA LEU A 31 1.59 -3.36 -2.20
C LEU A 31 0.84 -4.68 -2.05
N GLY A 32 1.55 -5.81 -2.05
CA GLY A 32 0.97 -7.15 -2.01
C GLY A 32 0.07 -7.44 -3.21
N LEU A 33 0.36 -6.85 -4.37
CA LEU A 33 -0.36 -7.17 -5.59
C LEU A 33 -0.03 -8.60 -6.02
N SER A 34 -1.00 -9.27 -6.65
CA SER A 34 -0.74 -10.57 -7.24
C SER A 34 -0.21 -10.42 -8.65
N HIS A 35 0.94 -11.05 -8.95
CA HIS A 35 1.42 -11.15 -10.32
C HIS A 35 0.81 -12.37 -11.02
N LEU A 36 0.13 -12.18 -12.16
CA LEU A 36 -0.53 -13.27 -12.88
C LEU A 36 0.46 -14.36 -13.32
N PHE A 37 1.60 -13.98 -13.89
CA PHE A 37 2.68 -14.91 -14.24
C PHE A 37 3.15 -15.76 -13.04
N VAL A 38 3.46 -15.15 -11.89
CA VAL A 38 3.86 -15.90 -10.67
C VAL A 38 2.74 -16.84 -10.22
N ARG A 39 1.48 -16.36 -10.23
CA ARG A 39 0.32 -17.21 -9.90
C ARG A 39 0.19 -18.41 -10.83
N GLN A 40 0.41 -18.21 -12.13
CA GLN A 40 0.40 -19.29 -13.11
C GLN A 40 1.53 -20.28 -12.85
N LEU A 41 2.79 -19.82 -12.74
CA LEU A 41 3.95 -20.68 -12.44
C LEU A 41 3.70 -21.57 -11.22
N VAL A 42 3.33 -20.95 -10.10
CA VAL A 42 3.05 -21.68 -8.85
C VAL A 42 1.88 -22.64 -9.04
N SER A 43 0.80 -22.23 -9.70
CA SER A 43 -0.35 -23.11 -9.92
C SER A 43 -0.02 -24.32 -10.79
N ARG A 44 0.80 -24.15 -11.84
CA ARG A 44 1.19 -25.25 -12.74
C ARG A 44 2.15 -26.22 -12.07
N PHE A 45 3.10 -25.71 -11.29
CA PHE A 45 4.01 -26.55 -10.54
C PHE A 45 3.31 -27.34 -9.43
N ILE A 46 2.42 -26.69 -8.66
CA ILE A 46 1.65 -27.36 -7.61
C ILE A 46 0.69 -28.41 -8.22
N PHE A 47 0.12 -28.15 -9.41
CA PHE A 47 -0.61 -29.16 -10.16
C PHE A 47 0.27 -30.39 -10.46
N LEU A 48 1.50 -30.19 -10.95
CA LEU A 48 2.41 -31.29 -11.25
C LEU A 48 2.80 -32.10 -10.01
N ARG A 49 3.14 -31.41 -8.92
CA ARG A 49 3.65 -32.03 -7.69
C ARG A 49 2.58 -32.74 -6.86
N ASP A 50 1.43 -32.09 -6.67
CA ASP A 50 0.41 -32.53 -5.71
C ASP A 50 -0.75 -33.28 -6.37
N GLN A 51 -0.58 -33.77 -7.60
CA GLN A 51 -1.65 -34.44 -8.34
C GLN A 51 -2.01 -35.80 -7.71
N LYS A 52 -3.25 -35.91 -7.24
CA LYS A 52 -3.78 -37.14 -6.62
C LYS A 52 -4.68 -37.96 -7.53
N ASP A 53 -5.29 -37.32 -8.52
CA ASP A 53 -6.20 -37.99 -9.45
C ASP A 53 -5.45 -39.06 -10.27
N PRO A 54 -5.85 -40.35 -10.20
CA PRO A 54 -5.13 -41.43 -10.86
C PRO A 54 -4.99 -41.25 -12.37
N PHE A 55 -6.05 -40.78 -13.03
CA PHE A 55 -6.06 -40.56 -14.47
C PHE A 55 -5.06 -39.46 -14.88
N LEU A 56 -5.07 -38.32 -14.19
CA LEU A 56 -4.15 -37.22 -14.46
C LEU A 56 -2.70 -37.57 -14.11
N ARG A 57 -2.46 -38.43 -13.10
CA ARG A 57 -1.10 -38.96 -12.81
C ARG A 57 -0.60 -39.83 -13.96
N THR A 58 -1.43 -40.71 -14.51
CA THR A 58 -1.07 -41.52 -15.68
C THR A 58 -0.76 -40.64 -16.89
N ILE A 59 -1.56 -39.59 -17.14
CA ILE A 59 -1.28 -38.62 -18.20
C ILE A 59 0.08 -37.95 -18.02
N ILE A 60 0.39 -37.52 -16.79
CA ILE A 60 1.70 -36.91 -16.46
C ILE A 60 2.83 -37.91 -16.71
N GLN A 61 2.70 -39.15 -16.25
CA GLN A 61 3.71 -40.20 -16.43
C GLN A 61 3.96 -40.53 -17.90
N VAL A 62 2.90 -40.71 -18.69
CA VAL A 62 3.04 -41.07 -20.11
C VAL A 62 3.52 -39.91 -20.96
N ARG A 63 3.03 -38.68 -20.70
CA ARG A 63 3.31 -37.53 -21.58
C ARG A 63 4.50 -36.68 -21.17
N LEU A 64 4.90 -36.69 -19.90
CA LEU A 64 5.93 -35.78 -19.37
C LEU A 64 7.22 -36.50 -18.94
N SER A 65 7.26 -37.83 -18.87
CA SER A 65 8.46 -38.60 -18.49
C SER A 65 9.71 -38.18 -19.25
N ARG A 66 9.62 -38.00 -20.58
CA ARG A 66 10.75 -37.56 -21.41
C ARG A 66 11.11 -36.08 -21.24
N ALA A 67 10.13 -35.25 -20.94
CA ALA A 67 10.32 -33.80 -20.84
C ALA A 67 10.91 -33.38 -19.49
N ILE A 68 10.62 -34.13 -18.42
CA ILE A 68 11.06 -33.88 -17.05
C ILE A 68 11.47 -35.18 -16.33
N PRO A 69 12.49 -35.90 -16.85
CA PRO A 69 12.88 -37.23 -16.35
C PRO A 69 13.44 -37.19 -14.93
N SER A 70 13.95 -36.03 -14.49
CA SER A 70 14.42 -35.77 -13.12
C SER A 70 13.30 -35.71 -12.09
N PHE A 71 12.03 -35.67 -12.51
CA PHE A 71 10.87 -35.54 -11.64
C PHE A 71 9.82 -36.63 -11.85
N VAL A 72 9.63 -37.08 -13.09
CA VAL A 72 8.63 -38.10 -13.46
C VAL A 72 9.32 -39.34 -13.97
N VAL A 73 9.26 -40.42 -13.19
CA VAL A 73 9.72 -41.75 -13.58
C VAL A 73 8.51 -42.54 -14.11
N SER A 74 8.63 -43.12 -15.31
CA SER A 74 7.63 -44.01 -15.89
C SER A 74 8.28 -45.30 -16.39
N SER A 75 7.60 -46.43 -16.21
CA SER A 75 7.97 -47.74 -16.75
C SER A 75 7.19 -48.10 -18.03
N SER A 76 6.29 -47.23 -18.50
CA SER A 76 5.47 -47.44 -19.69
C SER A 76 6.25 -47.20 -20.98
N GLU A 77 6.03 -48.03 -22.00
CA GLU A 77 6.61 -47.85 -23.34
C GLU A 77 6.31 -46.46 -23.93
N ASP A 78 7.35 -45.88 -24.53
CA ASP A 78 7.45 -44.48 -24.96
C ASP A 78 6.45 -44.11 -26.08
N TYR A 79 5.30 -43.54 -25.72
CA TYR A 79 4.47 -42.81 -26.69
C TYR A 79 4.95 -41.36 -26.78
N SER A 80 5.84 -41.10 -27.75
CA SER A 80 6.35 -39.77 -28.09
C SER A 80 5.25 -38.84 -28.62
N VAL A 81 4.48 -38.24 -27.72
CA VAL A 81 3.54 -37.17 -28.07
C VAL A 81 4.15 -35.83 -27.66
N CYS A 82 4.30 -34.94 -28.64
CA CYS A 82 4.73 -33.57 -28.42
C CYS A 82 3.91 -32.91 -27.30
N VAL A 83 4.58 -32.39 -26.27
CA VAL A 83 3.93 -31.72 -25.13
C VAL A 83 3.30 -30.41 -25.63
N ARG A 84 1.97 -30.33 -25.58
CA ARG A 84 1.18 -29.18 -26.09
C ARG A 84 0.21 -28.65 -25.05
N GLY A 85 -0.25 -27.42 -25.26
CA GLY A 85 -1.26 -26.76 -24.44
C GLY A 85 -0.84 -26.65 -22.97
N PHE A 86 -1.77 -26.97 -22.06
CA PHE A 86 -1.56 -26.87 -20.63
C PHE A 86 -0.33 -27.63 -20.12
N LEU A 87 -0.08 -28.84 -20.64
CA LEU A 87 1.08 -29.65 -20.22
C LEU A 87 2.41 -28.99 -20.58
N LYS A 88 2.45 -28.19 -21.66
CA LYS A 88 3.64 -27.42 -22.03
C LYS A 88 3.89 -26.29 -21.02
N GLU A 89 2.84 -25.64 -20.53
CA GLU A 89 2.95 -24.64 -19.45
C GLU A 89 3.45 -25.29 -18.16
N VAL A 90 3.04 -26.53 -17.86
CA VAL A 90 3.49 -27.28 -16.69
C VAL A 90 4.99 -27.59 -16.77
N VAL A 91 5.46 -28.11 -17.90
CA VAL A 91 6.90 -28.33 -18.12
C VAL A 91 7.67 -27.01 -18.05
N GLY A 92 7.16 -25.96 -18.69
CA GLY A 92 7.78 -24.64 -18.65
C GLY A 92 7.89 -24.08 -17.23
N ALA A 93 6.84 -24.25 -16.40
CA ALA A 93 6.86 -23.85 -15.01
C ALA A 93 7.86 -24.66 -14.18
N TYR A 94 7.92 -25.98 -14.38
CA TYR A 94 8.91 -26.84 -13.72
C TYR A 94 10.33 -26.39 -14.06
N CYS A 95 10.66 -26.30 -15.36
CA CYS A 95 11.99 -25.90 -15.83
C CYS A 95 12.39 -24.52 -15.27
N PHE A 96 11.45 -23.56 -15.26
CA PHE A 96 11.70 -22.23 -14.70
C PHE A 96 12.06 -22.26 -13.20
N LEU A 97 11.43 -23.14 -12.42
CA LEU A 97 11.63 -23.24 -10.99
C LEU A 97 12.89 -23.99 -10.61
N VAL A 98 13.22 -25.11 -11.28
CA VAL A 98 14.41 -25.90 -10.96
C VAL A 98 15.72 -25.18 -11.30
N THR A 99 15.70 -24.19 -12.19
CA THR A 99 16.85 -23.30 -12.41
C THR A 99 17.07 -22.32 -11.25
N ARG A 100 16.07 -22.10 -10.38
CA ARG A 100 16.10 -21.08 -9.31
C ARG A 100 16.07 -21.65 -7.90
N PHE A 101 15.55 -22.86 -7.73
CA PHE A 101 15.37 -23.51 -6.43
C PHE A 101 15.81 -24.98 -6.51
N SER A 102 16.30 -25.52 -5.40
CA SER A 102 16.64 -26.95 -5.31
C SER A 102 15.37 -27.81 -5.37
N LEU A 103 15.53 -29.06 -5.83
CA LEU A 103 14.42 -30.02 -5.86
C LEU A 103 13.90 -30.37 -4.46
N GLU A 104 14.79 -30.43 -3.47
CA GLU A 104 14.43 -30.63 -2.05
C GLU A 104 13.54 -29.51 -1.51
N TYR A 105 13.85 -28.27 -1.84
CA TYR A 105 12.98 -27.15 -1.46
C TYR A 105 11.62 -27.25 -2.18
N LEU A 106 11.63 -27.55 -3.48
CA LEU A 106 10.42 -27.60 -4.30
C LEU A 106 9.46 -28.75 -3.92
N SER A 107 9.97 -29.86 -3.39
CA SER A 107 9.13 -30.98 -2.91
C SER A 107 8.33 -30.60 -1.66
N GLU A 108 8.89 -29.82 -0.75
CA GLU A 108 8.28 -29.54 0.56
C GLU A 108 7.57 -28.18 0.64
N VAL A 109 7.95 -27.21 -0.19
CA VAL A 109 7.48 -25.82 -0.06
C VAL A 109 5.96 -25.68 -0.19
N SER A 110 5.35 -24.89 0.69
CA SER A 110 3.92 -24.55 0.55
C SER A 110 3.68 -23.58 -0.62
N ARG A 111 2.48 -23.65 -1.22
CA ARG A 111 2.05 -22.70 -2.28
C ARG A 111 2.28 -21.23 -1.91
N LYS A 112 1.97 -20.86 -0.66
CA LYS A 112 2.12 -19.47 -0.15
C LYS A 112 3.59 -19.06 -0.08
N ARG A 113 4.45 -19.96 0.41
CA ARG A 113 5.88 -19.70 0.57
C ARG A 113 6.56 -19.59 -0.80
N LEU A 114 6.30 -20.52 -1.70
CA LEU A 114 6.84 -20.50 -3.06
C LEU A 114 6.45 -19.21 -3.81
N THR A 115 5.20 -18.76 -3.64
CA THR A 115 4.75 -17.48 -4.24
C THR A 115 5.54 -16.29 -3.71
N THR A 116 5.84 -16.27 -2.41
CA THR A 116 6.57 -15.17 -1.77
C THR A 116 8.02 -15.16 -2.23
N ASP A 117 8.68 -16.32 -2.19
CA ASP A 117 10.10 -16.45 -2.53
C ASP A 117 10.34 -16.17 -4.03
N LEU A 118 9.40 -16.57 -4.91
CA LEU A 118 9.44 -16.18 -6.32
C LEU A 118 9.31 -14.67 -6.54
N ILE A 119 8.46 -14.00 -5.78
CA ILE A 119 8.30 -12.55 -5.88
C ILE A 119 9.60 -11.87 -5.46
N ASP A 120 10.25 -12.34 -4.40
CA ASP A 120 11.50 -11.75 -3.93
C ASP A 120 12.68 -11.99 -4.88
N VAL A 121 12.72 -13.14 -5.58
CA VAL A 121 13.74 -13.47 -6.60
C VAL A 121 13.52 -12.70 -7.91
N LEU A 122 12.27 -12.61 -8.39
CA LEU A 122 11.96 -12.05 -9.71
C LEU A 122 11.87 -10.53 -9.74
N PHE A 123 11.64 -9.90 -8.59
CA PHE A 123 11.40 -8.48 -8.51
C PHE A 123 12.43 -7.79 -7.62
N PRO A 124 13.06 -6.70 -8.08
CA PRO A 124 14.01 -5.93 -7.28
C PRO A 124 13.34 -5.31 -6.04
N ILE A 125 14.16 -4.66 -5.22
CA ILE A 125 13.65 -3.93 -4.05
C ILE A 125 12.98 -2.63 -4.55
N PRO A 126 11.81 -2.23 -4.00
CA PRO A 126 11.10 -1.00 -4.37
C PRO A 126 12.01 0.25 -4.46
N MET A 127 12.30 0.70 -5.69
CA MET A 127 13.24 1.81 -5.90
C MET A 127 12.73 3.19 -5.47
N TYR A 128 11.42 3.41 -5.43
CA TYR A 128 10.82 4.66 -4.95
C TYR A 128 11.01 4.91 -3.44
N ARG A 129 11.83 4.09 -2.77
CA ARG A 129 12.30 4.24 -1.38
C ARG A 129 13.78 4.60 -1.27
N PHE A 130 14.54 4.65 -2.39
CA PHE A 130 15.99 4.94 -2.35
C PHE A 130 16.34 6.36 -1.96
N LEU A 131 15.38 7.30 -1.93
CA LEU A 131 15.71 8.66 -1.52
C LEU A 131 16.12 8.77 -0.04
N TYR A 132 15.74 7.81 0.83
CA TYR A 132 16.09 7.86 2.26
C TYR A 132 16.28 6.47 2.91
N SER A 133 17.14 5.63 2.29
CA SER A 133 17.47 4.28 2.79
C SER A 133 18.28 4.24 4.11
N ALA A 134 18.50 5.36 4.79
CA ALA A 134 19.27 5.43 6.04
C ALA A 134 18.61 6.22 7.19
N GLY A 135 17.35 6.64 7.08
CA GLY A 135 16.69 7.48 8.09
C GLY A 135 15.56 6.82 8.89
N PRO A 136 15.19 7.36 10.07
CA PRO A 136 13.98 6.96 10.81
C PRO A 136 12.71 7.17 9.96
N GLY A 137 11.77 6.21 10.00
CA GLY A 137 10.45 6.31 9.30
C GLY A 137 10.22 5.40 8.08
N GLN A 138 11.14 4.48 7.75
CA GLN A 138 11.00 3.55 6.60
C GLN A 138 9.85 2.56 6.70
N ASP A 139 9.33 2.35 7.91
CA ASP A 139 8.23 1.45 8.19
C ASP A 139 6.87 2.15 8.11
N VAL A 140 6.80 3.45 7.75
CA VAL A 140 5.57 4.25 7.79
C VAL A 140 4.40 3.59 7.06
N LEU A 141 4.62 3.02 5.88
CA LEU A 141 3.55 2.31 5.16
C LEU A 141 3.09 1.04 5.88
N LYS A 142 3.98 0.36 6.62
CA LYS A 142 3.63 -0.77 7.48
C LYS A 142 2.85 -0.28 8.71
N ARG A 143 3.28 0.81 9.35
CA ARG A 143 2.61 1.45 10.49
C ARG A 143 1.21 1.89 10.10
N VAL A 144 1.06 2.75 9.10
CA VAL A 144 -0.24 3.27 8.61
C VAL A 144 -1.19 2.16 8.19
N LYS A 145 -0.67 1.07 7.63
CA LYS A 145 -1.52 -0.07 7.30
C LYS A 145 -2.10 -0.77 8.54
N ARG A 146 -1.30 -0.89 9.61
CA ARG A 146 -1.70 -1.50 10.88
C ARG A 146 -2.59 -0.59 11.74
N MET A 147 -2.46 0.74 11.57
CA MET A 147 -3.31 1.70 12.27
C MET A 147 -4.80 1.41 12.10
N LEU A 148 -5.56 1.57 13.19
CA LEU A 148 -7.02 1.42 13.22
C LEU A 148 -7.71 2.70 12.74
N VAL A 149 -7.40 3.09 11.50
CA VAL A 149 -8.00 4.26 10.83
C VAL A 149 -8.84 3.84 9.62
N PRO A 150 -9.84 4.65 9.22
CA PRO A 150 -10.66 4.41 8.04
C PRO A 150 -9.84 4.13 6.75
N PRO A 151 -10.32 3.27 5.82
CA PRO A 151 -9.59 2.92 4.59
C PRO A 151 -9.30 4.11 3.65
N ASN A 152 -10.15 5.13 3.64
CA ASN A 152 -9.94 6.37 2.88
C ASN A 152 -8.75 7.18 3.40
N VAL A 153 -8.53 7.23 4.72
CA VAL A 153 -7.37 7.85 5.37
C VAL A 153 -6.08 7.17 4.91
N LYS A 154 -6.06 5.83 4.88
CA LYS A 154 -4.89 5.05 4.39
C LYS A 154 -4.60 5.33 2.92
N THR A 155 -5.66 5.41 2.10
CA THR A 155 -5.56 5.71 0.67
C THR A 155 -5.04 7.12 0.44
N PHE A 156 -5.53 8.09 1.22
CA PHE A 156 -5.03 9.46 1.23
C PHE A 156 -3.53 9.50 1.56
N PHE A 157 -3.12 8.87 2.67
CA PHE A 157 -1.73 8.90 3.10
C PHE A 157 -0.80 8.30 2.07
N PHE A 158 -1.20 7.19 1.45
CA PHE A 158 -0.40 6.59 0.39
C PHE A 158 -0.13 7.60 -0.74
N LYS A 159 -1.16 8.34 -1.18
CA LYS A 159 -1.00 9.38 -2.21
C LYS A 159 -0.12 10.53 -1.75
N LEU A 160 -0.22 10.94 -0.50
CA LEU A 160 0.64 11.96 0.09
C LEU A 160 2.11 11.51 0.09
N HIS A 161 2.37 10.30 0.60
CA HIS A 161 3.69 9.71 0.68
C HIS A 161 4.34 9.50 -0.70
N SER A 162 3.56 9.06 -1.71
CA SER A 162 4.04 8.85 -3.08
C SER A 162 4.06 10.12 -3.94
N GLN A 163 3.75 11.30 -3.39
CA GLN A 163 3.65 12.56 -4.14
C GLN A 163 2.66 12.48 -5.33
N THR A 164 1.58 11.72 -5.16
CA THR A 164 0.51 11.59 -6.16
C THR A 164 -0.82 12.13 -5.62
N LEU A 165 -0.76 13.01 -4.63
CA LEU A 165 -1.93 13.69 -4.11
C LEU A 165 -2.37 14.74 -5.14
N PRO A 166 -3.65 14.80 -5.54
CA PRO A 166 -4.10 15.67 -6.63
C PRO A 166 -4.27 17.13 -6.15
N VAL A 167 -3.21 17.73 -5.61
CA VAL A 167 -3.13 19.19 -5.40
C VAL A 167 -3.11 19.90 -6.77
N LYS A 168 -3.51 21.18 -6.83
CA LYS A 168 -3.64 21.83 -8.14
C LYS A 168 -2.34 21.88 -8.93
N ALA A 169 -1.20 22.16 -8.28
CA ALA A 169 0.10 22.16 -8.94
C ALA A 169 0.40 20.82 -9.62
N TRP A 170 0.11 19.71 -8.92
CA TRP A 170 0.26 18.35 -9.46
C TRP A 170 -0.69 18.08 -10.63
N LEU A 171 -1.95 18.55 -10.58
CA LEU A 171 -2.90 18.39 -11.67
C LEU A 171 -2.42 19.10 -12.95
N VAL A 172 -1.96 20.35 -12.82
CA VAL A 172 -1.40 21.12 -13.95
C VAL A 172 -0.17 20.44 -14.53
N GLU A 173 0.74 19.96 -13.68
CA GLU A 173 1.92 19.18 -14.11
C GLU A 173 1.54 17.91 -14.89
N LYS A 174 0.38 17.31 -14.60
CA LYS A 174 -0.14 16.15 -15.36
C LYS A 174 -0.96 16.53 -16.60
N GLY A 175 -1.06 17.81 -16.94
CA GLY A 175 -1.90 18.28 -18.03
C GLY A 175 -3.40 18.07 -17.77
N LEU A 176 -3.80 17.89 -16.51
CA LEU A 176 -5.20 17.79 -16.13
C LEU A 176 -5.78 19.21 -15.96
N PRO A 177 -6.99 19.47 -16.48
CA PRO A 177 -7.58 20.79 -16.38
C PRO A 177 -7.89 21.13 -14.92
N VAL A 178 -7.45 22.31 -14.49
CA VAL A 178 -7.75 22.89 -13.18
C VAL A 178 -8.61 24.12 -13.38
N ALA A 179 -9.72 24.21 -12.63
CA ALA A 179 -10.60 25.37 -12.70
C ALA A 179 -9.89 26.64 -12.20
N TRP A 180 -10.01 27.72 -12.99
CA TRP A 180 -9.57 29.08 -12.72
C TRP A 180 -8.06 29.30 -12.58
N SER A 181 -7.41 28.71 -11.58
CA SER A 181 -5.97 28.83 -11.36
C SER A 181 -5.44 27.68 -10.50
N ASP A 182 -4.13 27.47 -10.59
CA ASP A 182 -3.37 26.55 -9.72
C ASP A 182 -3.10 27.12 -8.31
N ASN A 183 -3.55 28.34 -8.04
CA ASN A 183 -3.43 29.00 -6.76
C ASN A 183 -4.49 28.54 -5.75
N CYS A 184 -4.08 28.50 -4.48
CA CYS A 184 -4.96 28.31 -3.34
C CYS A 184 -5.95 29.47 -3.23
N ILE A 185 -7.22 29.13 -2.97
CA ILE A 185 -8.31 30.11 -2.91
C ILE A 185 -8.10 31.11 -1.75
N LEU A 186 -7.54 30.65 -0.63
CA LEU A 186 -7.34 31.45 0.59
C LEU A 186 -6.08 32.31 0.51
N CYS A 187 -4.93 31.70 0.19
CA CYS A 187 -3.64 32.37 0.28
C CYS A 187 -3.18 33.01 -1.04
N LYS A 188 -3.85 32.73 -2.17
CA LYS A 188 -3.48 33.17 -3.52
C LYS A 188 -2.05 32.79 -3.98
N LYS A 189 -1.44 31.80 -3.31
CA LYS A 189 -0.16 31.18 -3.69
C LYS A 189 -0.39 29.84 -4.38
N GLN A 190 0.58 29.34 -5.13
CA GLN A 190 0.49 28.05 -5.80
C GLN A 190 0.15 26.92 -4.82
N GLU A 191 -0.86 26.11 -5.13
CA GLU A 191 -1.33 25.05 -4.25
C GLU A 191 -0.48 23.77 -4.43
N THR A 192 0.62 23.71 -3.69
CA THR A 192 1.48 22.53 -3.53
C THR A 192 1.10 21.70 -2.31
N VAL A 193 1.74 20.54 -2.12
CA VAL A 193 1.55 19.70 -0.92
C VAL A 193 1.97 20.46 0.33
N GLU A 194 3.14 21.10 0.28
CA GLU A 194 3.71 21.90 1.36
C GLU A 194 2.78 23.07 1.69
N HIS A 195 2.27 23.76 0.67
CA HIS A 195 1.32 24.84 0.89
C HIS A 195 0.06 24.35 1.59
N VAL A 196 -0.57 23.28 1.11
CA VAL A 196 -1.85 22.79 1.65
C VAL A 196 -1.74 22.36 3.10
N PHE A 197 -0.66 21.66 3.48
CA PHE A 197 -0.54 21.03 4.80
C PHE A 197 0.32 21.80 5.79
N LEU A 198 1.16 22.75 5.36
CA LEU A 198 2.07 23.47 6.24
C LEU A 198 1.82 24.97 6.21
N ASP A 199 1.76 25.57 5.02
CA ASP A 199 1.83 27.04 4.91
C ASP A 199 0.46 27.73 4.79
N CYS A 200 -0.60 26.98 4.49
CA CYS A 200 -1.93 27.57 4.33
C CYS A 200 -2.54 27.93 5.68
N TRP A 201 -3.29 29.04 5.74
CA TRP A 201 -3.91 29.54 6.97
C TRP A 201 -4.69 28.46 7.74
N ASP A 202 -5.56 27.68 7.09
CA ASP A 202 -6.30 26.61 7.77
C ASP A 202 -5.38 25.57 8.42
N ALA A 203 -4.24 25.26 7.78
CA ALA A 203 -3.29 24.28 8.29
C ALA A 203 -2.53 24.87 9.48
N VAL A 204 -2.00 26.09 9.35
CA VAL A 204 -1.25 26.78 10.42
C VAL A 204 -2.09 26.89 11.70
N PHE A 205 -3.33 27.40 11.60
CA PHE A 205 -4.21 27.54 12.76
C PHE A 205 -4.59 26.18 13.36
N PHE A 206 -4.93 25.20 12.52
CA PHE A 206 -5.28 23.87 13.00
C PHE A 206 -4.13 23.20 13.75
N TRP A 207 -2.92 23.27 13.21
CA TRP A 207 -1.74 22.67 13.84
C TRP A 207 -1.37 23.34 15.14
N ASP A 208 -1.43 24.67 15.20
CA ASP A 208 -1.15 25.45 16.40
C ASP A 208 -2.12 25.07 17.54
N VAL A 209 -3.41 24.98 17.26
CA VAL A 209 -4.42 24.51 18.23
C VAL A 209 -4.18 23.06 18.64
N LEU A 210 -3.87 22.18 17.68
CA LEU A 210 -3.66 20.76 17.95
C LEU A 210 -2.41 20.52 18.81
N GLN A 211 -1.28 21.16 18.50
CA GLN A 211 -0.04 21.04 19.28
C GLN A 211 -0.24 21.53 20.71
N ARG A 212 -0.96 22.64 20.92
CA ARG A 212 -1.29 23.12 22.28
C ARG A 212 -2.18 22.15 23.05
N THR A 213 -3.13 21.52 22.36
CA THR A 213 -4.04 20.55 22.99
C THR A 213 -3.31 19.25 23.35
N LEU A 214 -2.41 18.78 22.47
CA LEU A 214 -1.58 17.60 22.71
C LEU A 214 -0.40 17.87 23.67
N LYS A 215 -0.04 19.14 23.88
CA LYS A 215 1.20 19.57 24.56
C LYS A 215 2.44 18.89 23.98
N LYS A 216 2.45 18.70 22.65
CA LYS A 216 3.49 17.98 21.91
C LYS A 216 3.83 18.69 20.62
N ASP A 217 5.12 18.82 20.35
CA ASP A 217 5.60 19.32 19.07
C ASP A 217 5.52 18.24 18.00
N LEU A 218 4.75 18.52 16.95
CA LEU A 218 4.59 17.65 15.80
C LEU A 218 5.63 18.02 14.73
N PRO A 219 6.17 17.05 13.98
CA PRO A 219 7.15 17.31 12.93
C PRO A 219 6.48 17.88 11.68
N LEU A 220 6.13 19.16 11.72
CA LEU A 220 5.50 19.91 10.63
C LEU A 220 6.53 20.36 9.58
N THR A 221 7.25 19.38 9.03
CA THR A 221 8.18 19.58 7.92
C THR A 221 7.73 18.75 6.71
N PRO A 222 8.18 19.08 5.48
CA PRO A 222 7.86 18.26 4.31
C PRO A 222 8.24 16.78 4.49
N HIS A 223 9.33 16.50 5.21
CA HIS A 223 9.71 15.14 5.58
C HIS A 223 8.77 14.56 6.65
N GLY A 224 8.50 15.30 7.73
CA GLY A 224 7.68 14.83 8.84
C GLY A 224 6.27 14.43 8.43
N ILE A 225 5.58 15.22 7.59
CA ILE A 225 4.23 14.88 7.11
C ILE A 225 4.20 13.68 6.14
N ARG A 226 5.31 13.41 5.44
CA ARG A 226 5.42 12.30 4.48
C ARG A 226 5.79 10.97 5.13
N TYR A 227 6.49 11.01 6.26
CA TYR A 227 7.00 9.81 6.95
C TYR A 227 6.43 9.59 8.35
N LEU A 228 5.63 10.53 8.85
CA LEU A 228 5.06 10.49 10.21
C LEU A 228 6.14 10.16 11.24
N ALA A 229 7.27 10.87 11.17
CA ALA A 229 8.43 10.67 12.04
C ALA A 229 8.18 11.28 13.43
N VAL A 230 7.10 10.83 14.07
CA VAL A 230 6.74 11.16 15.45
C VAL A 230 7.03 9.93 16.30
N GLU A 231 7.68 10.13 17.43
CA GLU A 231 7.87 9.09 18.42
C GLU A 231 6.61 8.96 19.28
N ASP A 232 6.20 7.72 19.53
CA ASP A 232 5.10 7.44 20.44
C ASP A 232 5.60 7.59 21.87
N GLU A 233 5.17 8.65 22.56
CA GLU A 233 5.48 8.86 23.98
C GLU A 233 4.33 8.32 24.84
N ASN A 234 4.67 7.57 25.89
CA ASN A 234 3.70 6.99 26.83
C ASN A 234 2.61 6.12 26.15
N GLY A 235 2.97 5.44 25.04
CA GLY A 235 2.06 4.59 24.28
C GLY A 235 0.99 5.34 23.48
N VAL A 236 1.01 6.67 23.45
CA VAL A 236 0.13 7.50 22.64
C VAL A 236 0.55 7.42 21.17
N PRO A 237 -0.33 7.00 20.24
CA PRO A 237 -0.01 6.89 18.82
C PRO A 237 -0.09 8.27 18.14
N PHE A 238 0.93 9.12 18.35
CA PHE A 238 0.94 10.47 17.78
C PHE A 238 1.03 10.48 16.25
N ASP A 239 1.65 9.45 15.66
CA ASP A 239 1.69 9.26 14.22
C ASP A 239 0.27 9.10 13.62
N MET A 240 -0.62 8.41 14.33
CA MET A 240 -2.04 8.25 13.96
C MET A 240 -2.80 9.56 14.10
N LEU A 241 -2.58 10.31 15.18
CA LEU A 241 -3.22 11.62 15.39
C LEU A 241 -2.79 12.63 14.31
N LEU A 242 -1.49 12.69 14.01
CA LEU A 242 -0.95 13.51 12.93
C LEU A 242 -1.56 13.13 11.57
N LEU A 243 -1.64 11.83 11.28
CA LEU A 243 -2.25 11.32 10.04
C LEU A 243 -3.72 11.76 9.90
N LEU A 244 -4.50 11.67 10.97
CA LEU A 244 -5.90 12.09 10.95
C LEU A 244 -6.03 13.61 10.79
N GLY A 245 -5.12 14.39 11.37
CA GLY A 245 -5.04 15.83 11.16
C GLY A 245 -4.78 16.19 9.69
N LEU A 246 -3.79 15.54 9.07
CA LEU A 246 -3.49 15.70 7.64
C LEU A 246 -4.70 15.35 6.78
N HIS A 247 -5.38 14.25 7.09
CA HIS A 247 -6.57 13.85 6.36
C HIS A 247 -7.75 14.83 6.54
N SER A 248 -7.92 15.43 7.73
CA SER A 248 -8.93 16.45 7.97
C SER A 248 -8.70 17.72 7.16
N ILE A 249 -7.45 18.19 7.08
CA ILE A 249 -7.07 19.32 6.22
C ILE A 249 -7.43 19.00 4.77
N TRP A 250 -7.06 17.80 4.32
CA TRP A 250 -7.35 17.35 2.96
C TRP A 250 -8.86 17.26 2.67
N ARG A 251 -9.65 16.72 3.61
CA ARG A 251 -11.11 16.66 3.48
C ARG A 251 -11.73 18.04 3.33
N CYS A 252 -11.34 19.00 4.18
CA CYS A 252 -11.79 20.38 4.10
C CYS A 252 -11.46 20.99 2.72
N ARG A 253 -10.22 20.81 2.25
CA ARG A 253 -9.78 21.29 0.94
C ARG A 253 -10.61 20.70 -0.21
N MET A 254 -10.88 19.40 -0.16
CA MET A 254 -11.67 18.73 -1.20
C MET A 254 -13.14 19.13 -1.16
N ALA A 255 -13.72 19.33 0.02
CA ALA A 255 -15.09 19.79 0.15
C ALA A 255 -15.29 21.18 -0.49
N VAL A 256 -14.36 22.11 -0.23
CA VAL A 256 -14.34 23.43 -0.90
C VAL A 256 -14.18 23.28 -2.41
N ARG A 257 -13.25 22.44 -2.86
CA ARG A 257 -12.97 22.25 -4.29
C ARG A 257 -14.15 21.65 -5.04
N HIS A 258 -14.85 20.69 -4.45
CA HIS A 258 -16.00 20.02 -5.06
C HIS A 258 -17.32 20.79 -4.87
N ALA A 259 -17.28 21.95 -4.21
CA ALA A 259 -18.45 22.72 -3.85
C ALA A 259 -19.49 21.86 -3.11
N ASP A 260 -19.02 21.06 -2.14
CA ASP A 260 -19.88 20.24 -1.31
C ASP A 260 -20.89 21.14 -0.56
N VAL A 261 -22.12 20.68 -0.39
CA VAL A 261 -23.20 21.47 0.24
C VAL A 261 -22.91 21.78 1.71
N ASP A 262 -22.17 20.90 2.39
CA ASP A 262 -21.82 21.00 3.81
C ASP A 262 -20.31 21.04 4.00
N VAL A 263 -19.70 22.15 3.55
CA VAL A 263 -18.28 22.41 3.81
C VAL A 263 -18.10 22.73 5.29
N ARG A 264 -17.29 21.92 5.97
CA ARG A 264 -16.97 22.10 7.38
C ARG A 264 -15.51 22.56 7.54
N PRO A 265 -15.19 23.36 8.57
CA PRO A 265 -13.82 23.68 8.91
C PRO A 265 -13.03 22.43 9.33
N VAL A 266 -11.70 22.49 9.24
CA VAL A 266 -10.78 21.37 9.47
C VAL A 266 -11.04 20.65 10.80
N TYR A 267 -11.23 21.40 11.88
CA TYR A 267 -11.39 20.82 13.22
C TYR A 267 -12.65 19.93 13.33
N LYS A 268 -13.76 20.26 12.63
CA LYS A 268 -14.97 19.40 12.66
C LYS A 268 -14.71 18.02 12.06
N TYR A 269 -14.00 17.96 10.93
CA TYR A 269 -13.58 16.68 10.35
C TYR A 269 -12.61 15.93 11.27
N TYR A 270 -11.77 16.64 12.02
CA TYR A 270 -10.88 16.02 12.99
C TYR A 270 -11.63 15.45 14.19
N VAL A 271 -12.58 16.20 14.77
CA VAL A 271 -13.46 15.76 15.85
C VAL A 271 -14.25 14.51 15.44
N GLU A 272 -14.77 14.45 14.20
CA GLU A 272 -15.40 13.23 13.65
C GLU A 272 -14.46 12.01 13.74
N HIS A 273 -13.19 12.16 13.35
CA HIS A 273 -12.21 11.08 13.47
C HIS A 273 -11.93 10.71 14.92
N MET A 274 -11.85 11.69 15.82
CA MET A 274 -11.62 11.42 17.25
C MET A 274 -12.78 10.64 17.88
N CYS A 275 -14.02 11.03 17.58
CA CYS A 275 -15.21 10.28 17.99
C CYS A 275 -15.22 8.86 17.43
N PHE A 276 -14.87 8.69 16.14
CA PHE A 276 -14.75 7.37 15.53
C PHE A 276 -13.70 6.50 16.22
N LEU A 277 -12.50 7.04 16.47
CA LEU A 277 -11.44 6.31 17.18
C LEU A 277 -11.89 5.93 18.58
N LYS A 278 -12.53 6.86 19.31
CA LYS A 278 -13.03 6.59 20.67
C LYS A 278 -13.98 5.39 20.68
N GLU A 279 -14.95 5.34 19.77
CA GLU A 279 -15.86 4.18 19.66
C GLU A 279 -15.12 2.89 19.27
N MET A 280 -14.06 2.97 18.47
CA MET A 280 -13.26 1.81 18.09
C MET A 280 -12.40 1.24 19.23
N PHE A 281 -11.86 2.09 20.11
CA PHE A 281 -10.94 1.66 21.17
C PHE A 281 -11.65 1.35 22.50
N LYS A 282 -12.85 1.90 22.74
CA LYS A 282 -13.71 1.58 23.90
C LYS A 282 -13.89 0.08 24.21
N PRO A 283 -14.14 -0.82 23.23
CA PRO A 283 -14.40 -2.24 23.51
C PRO A 283 -13.14 -3.08 23.79
N LEU A 284 -11.93 -2.51 23.71
CA LEU A 284 -10.69 -3.24 24.01
C LEU A 284 -10.56 -3.47 25.52
N GLN A 285 -10.10 -4.66 25.91
CA GLN A 285 -9.79 -4.98 27.31
C GLN A 285 -8.31 -5.37 27.46
N PRO A 286 -7.51 -4.64 28.27
CA PRO A 286 -7.84 -3.36 28.91
C PRO A 286 -7.94 -2.20 27.89
N PRO A 287 -8.69 -1.12 28.19
CA PRO A 287 -8.73 0.06 27.33
C PRO A 287 -7.36 0.77 27.34
N PRO A 288 -6.96 1.44 26.25
CA PRO A 288 -5.71 2.18 26.21
C PRO A 288 -5.68 3.32 27.25
N GLU A 289 -4.55 3.48 27.95
CA GLU A 289 -4.38 4.53 28.97
C GLU A 289 -4.53 5.95 28.42
N TRP A 290 -4.24 6.13 27.13
CA TRP A 290 -4.37 7.41 26.43
C TRP A 290 -5.78 7.68 25.90
N LEU A 291 -6.75 6.79 26.10
CA LEU A 291 -8.13 7.00 25.64
C LEU A 291 -8.75 8.33 26.13
N PRO A 292 -8.52 8.82 27.37
CA PRO A 292 -9.01 10.12 27.82
C PRO A 292 -8.46 11.32 27.02
N LEU A 293 -7.31 11.17 26.35
CA LEU A 293 -6.78 12.21 25.46
C LEU A 293 -7.75 12.49 24.30
N LEU A 294 -8.45 11.46 23.81
CA LEU A 294 -9.43 11.61 22.75
C LEU A 294 -10.63 12.47 23.18
N ASP A 295 -10.94 12.53 24.48
CA ASP A 295 -12.01 13.39 24.99
C ASP A 295 -11.65 14.86 24.81
N GLY A 296 -10.42 15.24 25.16
CA GLY A 296 -9.90 16.59 24.92
C GLY A 296 -9.88 16.96 23.43
N LEU A 297 -9.49 16.01 22.57
CA LEU A 297 -9.45 16.23 21.12
C LEU A 297 -10.84 16.25 20.47
N SER A 298 -11.83 15.56 21.05
CA SER A 298 -13.23 15.59 20.61
C SER A 298 -13.96 16.87 21.03
N ALA A 299 -13.43 17.58 22.03
CA ALA A 299 -13.98 18.83 22.55
C ALA A 299 -13.32 20.09 21.98
N LEU A 300 -12.55 19.97 20.88
CA LEU A 300 -11.98 21.11 20.18
C LEU A 300 -13.08 22.10 19.78
N LYS A 301 -12.97 23.34 20.25
CA LYS A 301 -13.92 24.43 20.00
C LYS A 301 -13.63 25.13 18.67
N ASP A 302 -14.61 25.87 18.20
CA ASP A 302 -14.49 26.77 17.06
C ASP A 302 -13.37 27.81 17.31
N PHE A 303 -12.50 27.99 16.32
CA PHE A 303 -11.42 28.98 16.31
C PHE A 303 -11.29 29.61 14.92
#